data_AF-A0A7G8PX88-F1
#
_entry.id   AF-A0A7G8PX88-F1
#
_cell.length_a   1.000
_cell.length_b   1.000
_cell.length_c   1.000
_cell.angle_alpha   90.00
_cell.angle_beta   90.00
_cell.angle_gamma   90.00
#
_symmetry.space_group_name_H-M   'P 1'
#
loop_
_entity.id
_entity.type
_entity.pdbx_description
1 polymer ?
#
loop_
_entity_poly.entity_id
_entity_poly.type
_entity_poly.pdbx_seq_one_letter_code
_entity_poly.pdbx_strand_id
1 'polypeptide(L)'
;MDSINSSGHIRKFTGRVVNGRGLGTHRMLTLQEFFSKHNLEIFPGTLNVVLKTPIQFNKDRCAYNYRNQFFFWPITVNGISCLVYRWSQCPMHILEIVATTKLRDRFSGEDVRIEIEASLLQKLTATNLYLWNLSWKGREKLYYRDSIYTNLLGKFQNSTFRFKRFFGIKK
;
A
#
# COMPACT_ATOMS: atom_id res chain seq x y z
N MET A 1 17.07 -22.74 15.65
CA MET A 1 16.68 -21.79 14.58
C MET A 1 15.19 -21.95 14.46
N ASP A 2 14.48 -21.22 15.29
CA ASP A 2 13.07 -21.51 15.57
C ASP A 2 12.21 -20.83 14.54
N SER A 3 11.60 -21.64 13.68
CA SER A 3 10.49 -21.26 12.83
C SER A 3 9.31 -20.89 13.72
N ILE A 4 9.17 -19.59 14.02
CA ILE A 4 7.96 -19.06 14.63
C ILE A 4 6.84 -19.23 13.60
N ASN A 5 6.10 -20.33 13.76
CA ASN A 5 4.78 -20.52 13.16
C ASN A 5 3.82 -19.54 13.84
N SER A 6 3.93 -18.26 13.50
CA SER A 6 2.82 -17.34 13.63
C SER A 6 1.83 -17.73 12.55
N SER A 7 0.80 -18.50 12.91
CA SER A 7 -0.39 -18.68 12.09
C SER A 7 -1.14 -17.35 12.03
N GLY A 8 -0.52 -16.37 11.38
CA GLY A 8 -1.04 -15.04 11.15
C GLY A 8 -2.22 -15.18 10.22
N HIS A 9 -3.40 -14.78 10.70
CA HIS A 9 -4.61 -14.86 9.91
C HIS A 9 -4.42 -14.06 8.60
N ILE A 10 -4.36 -14.77 7.47
CA ILE A 10 -4.23 -14.13 6.15
C ILE A 10 -5.57 -13.51 5.75
N ARG A 11 -5.56 -12.22 5.43
CA ARG A 11 -6.70 -11.51 4.84
C ARG A 11 -6.54 -11.43 3.34
N LYS A 12 -7.61 -11.76 2.63
CA LYS A 12 -7.66 -11.76 1.16
C LYS A 12 -8.42 -10.54 0.68
N PHE A 13 -7.86 -9.87 -0.31
CA PHE A 13 -8.41 -8.71 -0.97
C PHE A 13 -8.42 -8.93 -2.48
N THR A 14 -9.31 -8.24 -3.17
CA THR A 14 -9.31 -8.15 -4.62
C THR A 14 -9.03 -6.72 -5.02
N GLY A 15 -8.16 -6.53 -6.01
CA GLY A 15 -7.91 -5.22 -6.59
C GLY A 15 -7.69 -5.31 -8.09
N ARG A 16 -7.88 -4.21 -8.78
CA ARG A 16 -7.66 -4.08 -10.22
C ARG A 16 -6.29 -3.52 -10.50
N VAL A 17 -5.54 -4.11 -11.43
CA VAL A 17 -4.30 -3.53 -11.93
C VAL A 17 -4.62 -2.29 -12.76
N VAL A 18 -3.93 -1.18 -12.48
CA VAL A 18 -4.10 0.08 -13.21
C VAL A 18 -2.77 0.63 -13.73
N ASN A 19 -2.85 1.51 -14.71
CA ASN A 19 -1.70 2.27 -15.18
C ASN A 19 -1.31 3.32 -14.13
N GLY A 20 -0.01 3.42 -13.88
CA GLY A 20 0.55 4.49 -13.05
C GLY A 20 0.88 5.72 -13.88
N ARG A 21 1.47 6.73 -13.20
CA ARG A 21 1.98 7.96 -13.82
C ARG A 21 3.46 7.88 -14.23
N GLY A 22 4.03 6.68 -14.33
CA GLY A 22 5.45 6.48 -14.65
C GLY A 22 6.46 6.84 -13.54
N LEU A 23 5.99 7.30 -12.37
CA LEU A 23 6.87 7.75 -11.28
C LEU A 23 7.53 6.62 -10.47
N GLY A 24 7.01 5.39 -10.57
CA GLY A 24 7.48 4.25 -9.79
C GLY A 24 8.92 3.85 -10.12
N THR A 25 9.28 3.85 -11.41
CA THR A 25 10.62 3.43 -11.87
C THR A 25 11.73 4.30 -11.29
N HIS A 26 11.62 5.63 -11.41
CA HIS A 26 12.64 6.55 -10.87
C HIS A 26 12.84 6.35 -9.37
N ARG A 27 11.74 6.19 -8.62
CA ARG A 27 11.79 5.94 -7.18
C ARG A 27 12.44 4.61 -6.84
N MET A 28 12.14 3.53 -7.56
CA MET A 28 12.75 2.22 -7.31
C MET A 28 14.24 2.22 -7.64
N LEU A 29 14.66 2.94 -8.67
CA LEU A 29 16.09 3.15 -8.97
C LEU A 29 16.80 3.87 -7.82
N THR A 30 16.21 4.92 -7.25
CA THR A 30 16.79 5.60 -6.07
C THR A 30 16.88 4.70 -4.83
N LEU A 31 16.01 3.70 -4.72
CA LEU A 31 16.00 2.76 -3.59
C LEU A 31 16.79 1.48 -3.86
N GLN A 32 17.44 1.36 -5.01
CA GLN A 32 18.11 0.12 -5.40
C GLN A 32 19.23 -0.26 -4.45
N GLU A 33 20.08 0.70 -4.06
CA GLU A 33 21.14 0.48 -3.07
C GLU A 33 20.58 0.00 -1.72
N PHE A 34 19.43 0.56 -1.29
CA PHE A 34 18.75 0.14 -0.08
C PHE A 34 18.31 -1.32 -0.17
N PHE A 35 17.66 -1.71 -1.27
CA PHE A 35 17.25 -3.09 -1.47
C PHE A 35 18.43 -4.06 -1.56
N SER A 36 19.51 -3.68 -2.26
CA SER A 36 20.73 -4.47 -2.36
C SER A 36 21.38 -4.71 -0.98
N LYS A 37 21.42 -3.71 -0.10
CA LYS A 37 21.89 -3.88 1.30
C LYS A 37 21.06 -4.87 2.11
N HIS A 38 19.83 -5.13 1.70
CA HIS A 38 18.93 -6.11 2.29
C HIS A 38 18.85 -7.43 1.50
N ASN A 39 19.77 -7.65 0.54
CA ASN A 39 19.79 -8.82 -0.35
C ASN A 39 18.47 -9.00 -1.14
N LEU A 40 17.86 -7.88 -1.53
CA LEU A 40 16.66 -7.87 -2.36
C LEU A 40 16.99 -7.34 -3.76
N GLU A 41 16.68 -8.13 -4.78
CA GLU A 41 16.83 -7.74 -6.19
C GLU A 41 15.49 -7.25 -6.74
N ILE A 42 15.10 -6.02 -6.36
CA ILE A 42 13.82 -5.44 -6.78
C ILE A 42 13.91 -4.92 -8.22
N PHE A 43 12.94 -5.30 -9.06
CA PHE A 43 12.78 -4.76 -10.40
C PHE A 43 12.48 -3.25 -10.34
N PRO A 44 13.10 -2.40 -11.19
CA PRO A 44 12.92 -0.95 -11.16
C PRO A 44 11.57 -0.50 -11.74
N GLY A 45 10.49 -0.80 -11.02
CA GLY A 45 9.13 -0.45 -11.38
C GLY A 45 8.12 -0.90 -10.33
N THR A 46 6.89 -0.43 -10.46
CA THR A 46 5.81 -0.76 -9.52
C THR A 46 4.55 -1.16 -10.26
N LEU A 47 3.82 -2.13 -9.69
CA LEU A 47 2.47 -2.48 -10.13
C LEU A 47 1.47 -1.71 -9.27
N ASN A 48 0.68 -0.84 -9.90
CA ASN A 48 -0.36 -0.12 -9.19
C ASN A 48 -1.61 -0.98 -9.15
N VAL A 49 -2.12 -1.22 -7.94
CA VAL A 49 -3.35 -1.97 -7.73
C VAL A 49 -4.34 -1.14 -6.95
N VAL A 50 -5.58 -1.15 -7.39
CA VAL A 50 -6.69 -0.48 -6.72
C VAL A 50 -7.64 -1.51 -6.12
N LEU A 51 -7.68 -1.56 -4.80
CA LEU A 51 -8.52 -2.44 -4.01
C LEU A 51 -10.00 -2.03 -4.08
N LYS A 52 -10.87 -3.04 -3.97
CA LYS A 52 -12.32 -2.84 -3.78
C LYS A 52 -12.65 -2.26 -2.40
N THR A 53 -11.77 -2.45 -1.42
CA THR A 53 -11.93 -1.97 -0.05
C THR A 53 -10.66 -1.27 0.44
N PRO A 54 -10.78 -0.18 1.23
CA PRO A 54 -9.61 0.51 1.76
C PRO A 54 -8.94 -0.35 2.83
N ILE A 55 -7.61 -0.26 2.90
CA ILE A 55 -6.79 -0.85 3.96
C ILE A 55 -5.82 0.17 4.51
N GLN A 56 -5.41 -0.01 5.76
CA GLN A 56 -4.36 0.78 6.39
C GLN A 56 -3.29 -0.15 6.92
N PHE A 57 -2.03 0.07 6.51
CA PHE A 57 -0.90 -0.67 7.04
C PHE A 57 -0.43 -0.11 8.38
N ASN A 58 0.01 -0.99 9.25
CA ASN A 58 0.67 -0.62 10.49
C ASN A 58 2.16 -0.36 10.23
N LYS A 59 2.59 0.90 10.38
CA LYS A 59 3.99 1.31 10.15
C LYS A 59 4.98 0.62 11.08
N ASP A 60 4.56 0.31 12.30
CA ASP A 60 5.41 -0.35 13.30
C ASP A 60 5.63 -1.84 12.96
N ARG A 61 4.94 -2.35 11.93
CA ARG A 61 5.01 -3.73 11.45
C ARG A 61 5.54 -3.84 10.02
N CYS A 62 6.17 -2.79 9.49
CA CYS A 62 6.84 -2.89 8.19
C CYS A 62 8.04 -3.86 8.27
N ALA A 63 8.30 -4.60 7.19
CA ALA A 63 9.51 -5.42 7.09
C ALA A 63 10.74 -4.56 6.80
N TYR A 64 10.57 -3.50 5.99
CA TYR A 64 11.66 -2.60 5.63
C TYR A 64 11.23 -1.13 5.78
N ASN A 65 12.13 -0.31 6.30
CA ASN A 65 11.95 1.12 6.50
C ASN A 65 13.17 1.87 5.95
N TYR A 66 12.94 2.74 4.98
CA TYR A 66 13.95 3.67 4.49
C TYR A 66 13.65 5.10 4.95
N ARG A 67 14.51 5.60 5.84
CA ARG A 67 14.52 6.99 6.33
C ARG A 67 13.19 7.48 6.91
N ASN A 68 12.35 6.61 7.48
CA ASN A 68 10.99 6.92 7.94
C ASN A 68 10.09 7.54 6.85
N GLN A 69 10.46 7.41 5.59
CA GLN A 69 9.74 7.95 4.44
C GLN A 69 9.07 6.84 3.63
N PHE A 70 9.75 5.70 3.48
CA PHE A 70 9.25 4.55 2.74
C PHE A 70 9.19 3.34 3.66
N PHE A 71 8.00 2.76 3.77
CA PHE A 71 7.71 1.59 4.56
C PHE A 71 7.23 0.49 3.62
N PHE A 72 7.81 -0.71 3.74
CA PHE A 72 7.51 -1.84 2.89
C PHE A 72 6.95 -2.98 3.73
N TRP A 73 5.82 -3.54 3.29
CA TRP A 73 5.17 -4.67 3.94
C TRP A 73 5.16 -5.88 3.02
N PRO A 74 5.43 -7.10 3.55
CA PRO A 74 5.32 -8.31 2.76
C PRO A 74 3.86 -8.59 2.43
N ILE A 75 3.61 -8.92 1.17
CA ILE A 75 2.29 -9.33 0.67
C ILE A 75 2.48 -10.43 -0.38
N THR A 76 1.38 -11.12 -0.69
CA THR A 76 1.34 -12.06 -1.80
C THR A 76 0.34 -11.58 -2.84
N VAL A 77 0.72 -11.60 -4.12
CA VAL A 77 -0.15 -11.25 -5.26
C VAL A 77 -0.28 -12.46 -6.16
N ASN A 78 -1.48 -13.05 -6.24
CA ASN A 78 -1.72 -14.28 -7.01
C ASN A 78 -0.66 -15.38 -6.72
N GLY A 79 -0.29 -15.56 -5.45
CA GLY A 79 0.74 -16.52 -5.04
C GLY A 79 2.20 -16.04 -5.14
N ILE A 80 2.46 -14.87 -5.73
CA ILE A 80 3.81 -14.30 -5.87
C ILE A 80 4.14 -13.43 -4.66
N SER A 81 5.23 -13.76 -3.96
CA SER A 81 5.77 -12.95 -2.87
C SER A 81 6.27 -11.60 -3.38
N CYS A 82 5.74 -10.54 -2.80
CA CYS A 82 6.01 -9.16 -3.17
C CYS A 82 6.18 -8.30 -1.92
N LEU A 83 6.62 -7.07 -2.12
CA LEU A 83 6.46 -6.01 -1.12
C LEU A 83 5.46 -5.00 -1.62
N VAL A 84 4.77 -4.35 -0.70
CA VAL A 84 3.92 -3.20 -0.98
C VAL A 84 4.41 -2.00 -0.21
N TYR A 85 4.32 -0.83 -0.83
CA TYR A 85 4.51 0.42 -0.14
C TYR A 85 3.45 1.44 -0.56
N ARG A 86 3.45 2.56 0.15
CA ARG A 86 2.63 3.72 -0.16
C ARG A 86 3.47 4.97 -0.12
N TRP A 87 3.34 5.81 -1.15
CA TRP A 87 3.89 7.15 -1.09
C TRP A 87 3.09 8.01 -0.10
N SER A 88 3.69 9.12 0.34
CA SER A 88 2.98 10.09 1.19
C SER A 88 1.67 10.51 0.54
N GLN A 89 0.57 10.53 1.29
CA GLN A 89 -0.76 10.91 0.78
C GLN A 89 -1.39 9.92 -0.22
N CYS A 90 -0.83 8.72 -0.40
CA CYS A 90 -1.43 7.68 -1.22
C CYS A 90 -2.81 7.25 -0.66
N PRO A 91 -3.88 7.23 -1.47
CA PRO A 91 -5.20 6.79 -1.02
C PRO A 91 -5.21 5.36 -0.46
N MET A 92 -6.05 5.09 0.55
CA MET A 92 -6.05 3.81 1.29
C MET A 92 -6.47 2.57 0.49
N HIS A 93 -6.98 2.73 -0.72
CA HIS A 93 -7.33 1.62 -1.62
C HIS A 93 -6.28 1.44 -2.72
N ILE A 94 -5.28 2.32 -2.83
CA ILE A 94 -4.21 2.20 -3.81
C ILE A 94 -2.99 1.58 -3.16
N LEU A 95 -2.36 0.66 -3.89
CA LEU A 95 -1.13 -0.03 -3.52
C LEU A 95 -0.10 0.14 -4.63
N GLU A 96 1.14 0.46 -4.26
CA GLU A 96 2.29 0.25 -5.16
C GLU A 96 3.00 -1.03 -4.74
N ILE A 97 2.99 -2.02 -5.63
CA ILE A 97 3.58 -3.33 -5.40
C ILE A 97 4.93 -3.37 -6.11
N VAL A 98 5.95 -3.82 -5.39
CA VAL A 98 7.30 -4.05 -5.88
C VAL A 98 7.61 -5.53 -5.77
N ALA A 99 8.36 -6.04 -6.73
CA ALA A 99 8.73 -7.45 -6.79
C ALA A 99 10.09 -7.59 -7.47
N THR A 100 10.64 -8.79 -7.43
CA THR A 100 11.89 -9.12 -8.12
C THR A 100 11.74 -9.19 -9.64
N THR A 101 10.50 -9.26 -10.14
CA THR A 101 10.19 -9.37 -11.56
C THR A 101 9.17 -8.32 -12.00
N LYS A 102 9.09 -8.08 -13.31
CA LYS A 102 8.13 -7.16 -13.93
C LYS A 102 6.72 -7.76 -13.93
N LEU A 103 5.97 -7.54 -12.85
CA LEU A 103 4.62 -8.10 -12.66
C LEU A 103 3.62 -7.76 -13.77
N ARG A 104 3.79 -6.62 -14.45
CA ARG A 104 2.88 -6.18 -15.52
C ARG A 104 2.90 -7.10 -16.74
N ASP A 105 3.99 -7.82 -16.97
CA ASP A 105 4.08 -8.79 -18.05
C ASP A 105 3.20 -10.03 -17.77
N ARG A 106 2.78 -10.21 -16.51
CA ARG A 106 1.90 -11.30 -16.07
C ARG A 106 0.47 -10.86 -15.77
N PHE A 107 0.29 -9.63 -15.27
CA PHE A 107 -1.00 -9.12 -14.83
C PHE A 107 -1.25 -7.75 -15.46
N SER A 108 -1.94 -7.71 -16.60
CA SER A 108 -2.25 -6.46 -17.29
C SER A 108 -3.76 -6.28 -17.44
N GLY A 109 -4.32 -5.28 -16.75
CA GLY A 109 -5.75 -4.95 -16.83
C GLY A 109 -6.71 -5.87 -16.03
N GLU A 110 -6.18 -6.87 -15.34
CA GLU A 110 -6.97 -7.88 -14.64
C GLU A 110 -7.19 -7.56 -13.15
N ASP A 111 -8.19 -8.24 -12.57
CA ASP A 111 -8.35 -8.31 -11.12
C ASP A 111 -7.30 -9.29 -10.55
N VAL A 112 -6.58 -8.86 -9.51
CA VAL A 112 -5.60 -9.66 -8.78
C VAL A 112 -6.07 -9.92 -7.36
N ARG A 113 -5.74 -11.10 -6.83
CA ARG A 113 -5.90 -11.46 -5.43
C ARG A 113 -4.66 -11.04 -4.66
N ILE A 114 -4.89 -10.29 -3.59
CA ILE A 114 -3.84 -9.83 -2.68
C ILE A 114 -4.07 -10.48 -1.33
N GLU A 115 -3.01 -11.04 -0.78
CA GLU A 115 -3.01 -11.68 0.53
C GLU A 115 -2.05 -10.95 1.44
N ILE A 116 -2.55 -10.59 2.63
CA ILE A 116 -1.83 -9.79 3.61
C ILE A 116 -2.06 -10.42 4.97
N GLU A 117 -1.00 -10.61 5.73
CA GLU A 117 -1.13 -11.01 7.12
C GLU A 117 -1.90 -9.94 7.92
N ALA A 118 -2.90 -10.35 8.70
CA ALA A 118 -3.75 -9.41 9.44
C ALA A 118 -2.95 -8.52 10.42
N SER A 119 -1.83 -9.02 10.94
CA SER A 119 -0.95 -8.29 11.87
C SER A 119 -0.30 -7.04 11.24
N LEU A 120 -0.15 -7.02 9.91
CA LEU A 120 0.40 -5.90 9.15
C LEU A 120 -0.62 -4.79 8.94
N LEU A 121 -1.90 -5.03 9.27
CA LEU A 121 -2.99 -4.10 9.05
C LEU A 121 -3.44 -3.45 10.34
N GLN A 122 -3.78 -2.16 10.24
CA GLN A 122 -4.45 -1.41 11.28
C GLN A 122 -5.96 -1.39 10.99
N LYS A 123 -6.79 -1.46 12.05
CA LYS A 123 -8.23 -1.26 11.92
C LYS A 123 -8.51 0.17 11.46
N LEU A 124 -9.29 0.29 10.38
CA LEU A 124 -9.85 1.56 9.94
C LEU A 124 -10.93 2.02 10.92
N THR A 125 -10.96 3.31 11.22
CA THR A 125 -12.07 3.91 11.98
C THR A 125 -13.30 4.03 11.08
N ALA A 126 -14.50 4.06 11.70
CA ALA A 126 -15.74 4.30 10.98
C ALA A 126 -15.71 5.61 10.17
N THR A 127 -15.10 6.66 10.73
CA THR A 127 -14.90 7.94 10.05
C THR A 127 -14.04 7.80 8.80
N ASN A 128 -12.94 7.04 8.85
CA ASN A 128 -12.08 6.81 7.69
C ASN A 128 -12.83 6.08 6.59
N LEU A 129 -13.65 5.08 6.95
CA LEU A 129 -14.50 4.35 6.01
C LEU A 129 -15.56 5.26 5.38
N TYR A 130 -16.21 6.11 6.17
CA TYR A 130 -17.22 7.04 5.70
C TYR A 130 -16.63 8.08 4.73
N LEU A 131 -15.53 8.72 5.09
CA LEU A 131 -14.84 9.69 4.23
C LEU A 131 -14.33 9.05 2.94
N TRP A 132 -13.77 7.84 3.04
CA TRP A 132 -13.40 7.07 1.86
C TRP A 132 -14.62 6.83 0.97
N ASN A 133 -15.73 6.34 1.53
CA ASN A 133 -16.94 6.04 0.78
C ASN A 133 -17.49 7.28 0.05
N LEU A 134 -17.58 8.43 0.72
CA LEU A 134 -18.00 9.70 0.10
C LEU A 134 -17.07 10.15 -1.04
N SER A 135 -15.75 10.00 -0.83
CA SER A 135 -14.77 10.42 -1.81
C SER A 135 -14.69 9.51 -3.04
N TRP A 136 -15.04 8.23 -2.89
CA TRP A 136 -14.65 7.19 -3.83
C TRP A 136 -15.81 6.47 -4.51
N LYS A 137 -16.93 6.28 -3.81
CA LYS A 137 -18.09 5.55 -4.35
C LYS A 137 -18.62 6.26 -5.59
N GLY A 138 -18.67 5.57 -6.73
CA GLY A 138 -19.09 6.11 -8.03
C GLY A 138 -18.00 6.86 -8.81
N ARG A 139 -16.78 6.95 -8.27
CA ARG A 139 -15.61 7.60 -8.90
C ARG A 139 -14.51 6.62 -9.25
N GLU A 140 -14.83 5.33 -9.30
CA GLU A 140 -13.85 4.27 -9.46
C GLU A 140 -13.04 4.49 -10.75
N LYS A 141 -13.67 4.89 -11.85
CA LYS A 141 -12.98 5.13 -13.14
C LYS A 141 -12.00 6.31 -13.16
N LEU A 142 -11.92 7.12 -12.10
CA LEU A 142 -11.11 8.35 -12.05
C LEU A 142 -9.69 8.15 -11.46
N TYR A 143 -9.21 6.91 -11.36
CA TYR A 143 -7.86 6.58 -10.88
C TYR A 143 -6.79 7.50 -11.51
N TYR A 144 -6.03 8.23 -10.69
CA TYR A 144 -4.93 9.13 -11.10
C TYR A 144 -5.25 10.29 -12.06
N ARG A 145 -6.51 10.52 -12.44
CA ARG A 145 -6.89 11.64 -13.33
C ARG A 145 -7.04 12.97 -12.60
N ASP A 146 -7.38 12.92 -11.32
CA ASP A 146 -7.68 14.11 -10.55
C ASP A 146 -6.62 14.32 -9.45
N SER A 147 -5.78 15.35 -9.63
CA SER A 147 -4.77 15.74 -8.64
C SER A 147 -5.42 16.25 -7.34
N ILE A 148 -6.63 16.82 -7.44
CA ILE A 148 -7.44 17.29 -6.30
C ILE A 148 -7.88 16.08 -5.47
N TYR A 149 -8.28 14.98 -6.11
CA TYR A 149 -8.64 13.73 -5.45
C TYR A 149 -7.47 13.17 -4.61
N THR A 150 -6.27 13.09 -5.20
CA THR A 150 -5.09 12.60 -4.47
C THR A 150 -4.71 13.49 -3.29
N ASN A 151 -4.86 14.81 -3.43
CA ASN A 151 -4.51 15.77 -2.40
C ASN A 151 -5.54 15.82 -1.26
N LEU A 152 -6.85 15.79 -1.56
CA LEU A 152 -7.90 15.83 -0.55
C LEU A 152 -7.81 14.59 0.37
N LEU A 153 -7.81 13.39 -0.21
CA LEU A 153 -7.75 12.16 0.59
C LEU A 153 -6.45 11.97 1.34
N GLY A 154 -5.33 12.37 0.74
CA GLY A 154 -4.03 12.37 1.39
C GLY A 154 -3.96 13.28 2.62
N LYS A 155 -4.59 14.46 2.54
CA LYS A 155 -4.67 15.41 3.67
C LYS A 155 -5.57 14.89 4.78
N PHE A 156 -6.73 14.29 4.45
CA PHE A 156 -7.66 13.75 5.45
C PHE A 156 -7.08 12.59 6.25
N GLN A 157 -6.26 11.73 5.63
CA GLN A 157 -5.61 10.61 6.32
C GLN A 157 -4.54 11.07 7.33
N ASN A 158 -3.88 12.21 7.07
CA ASN A 158 -2.90 12.79 7.99
C ASN A 158 -3.55 13.66 9.08
N SER A 159 -4.70 14.28 8.81
CA SER A 159 -5.38 15.14 9.79
C SER A 159 -6.05 14.37 10.93
N THR A 160 -6.57 13.15 10.67
CA THR A 160 -7.06 12.26 11.74
C THR A 160 -5.94 11.84 12.70
N PHE A 161 -4.69 11.78 12.20
CA PHE A 161 -3.50 11.51 13.02
C PHE A 161 -3.13 12.71 13.90
N ARG A 162 -3.28 13.94 13.40
CA ARG A 162 -3.06 15.17 14.18
C ARG A 162 -4.14 15.41 15.25
N PHE A 163 -5.41 15.11 14.95
CA PHE A 163 -6.50 15.31 15.90
C PHE A 163 -6.34 14.41 17.15
N LYS A 164 -5.88 13.16 16.98
CA LYS A 164 -5.57 12.26 18.10
C LYS A 164 -4.38 12.72 18.95
N ARG A 165 -3.41 13.44 18.37
CA ARG A 165 -2.23 13.95 19.08
C ARG A 165 -2.55 15.22 19.89
N PHE A 166 -3.57 15.99 19.50
CA PHE A 166 -4.04 17.17 20.24
C PHE A 166 -4.99 16.84 21.39
N PHE A 167 -5.80 15.78 21.27
CA PHE A 167 -6.83 15.46 22.27
C PHE A 167 -6.46 14.37 23.29
N GLY A 168 -5.17 14.07 23.48
CA GLY A 168 -4.68 13.37 24.67
C GLY A 168 -5.51 12.16 25.14
N ILE A 169 -6.09 11.36 24.24
CA ILE A 169 -6.87 10.19 24.64
C ILE A 169 -5.86 9.10 24.95
N LYS A 170 -5.42 9.06 26.22
CA LYS A 170 -4.79 7.89 26.81
C LYS A 170 -5.80 6.74 26.76
N LYS A 171 -5.37 5.61 26.20
CA LYS A 171 -5.94 4.31 26.57
C LYS A 171 -5.40 3.93 27.94
#